data_AF-A0A7V9JZ30-F1
#
_entry.id   AF-A0A7V9JZ30-F1
#
_cell.length_a   1.000
_cell.length_b   1.000
_cell.length_c   1.000
_cell.angle_alpha   90.00
_cell.angle_beta   90.00
_cell.angle_gamma   90.00
#
_symmetry.space_group_name_H-M   'P 1'
#
loop_
_entity.id
_entity.type
_entity.pdbx_description
1 polymer ?
#
loop_
_entity_poly.entity_id
_entity_poly.type
_entity_poly.pdbx_seq_one_letter_code
_entity_poly.pdbx_strand_id
1 'polypeptide(L)' 'MGSNADDAKGNIKETAGSVTGNEDLEREGKADQAGAKVKDAAETAKDKTGDAVDNVKDKFKS' A
#
# COMPACT_ATOMS: atom_id res chain seq x y z
N MET A 1 -4.21 -11.09 0.10
CA MET A 1 -5.62 -10.76 -0.20
C MET A 1 -5.99 -9.52 0.64
N GLY A 2 -5.51 -8.33 0.27
CA GLY A 2 -5.66 -7.13 1.12
C GLY A 2 -5.26 -5.80 0.48
N SER A 3 -4.99 -5.76 -0.82
CA SER A 3 -4.72 -4.49 -1.52
C SER A 3 -6.02 -3.96 -2.14
N ASN A 4 -6.71 -4.80 -2.93
CA ASN A 4 -7.90 -4.38 -3.67
C ASN A 4 -9.12 -4.01 -2.79
N ALA A 5 -9.28 -4.65 -1.63
CA ALA A 5 -10.44 -4.40 -0.75
C ALA A 5 -10.30 -3.06 -0.02
N ASP A 6 -9.10 -2.74 0.45
CA ASP A 6 -8.77 -1.50 1.13
C ASP A 6 -8.74 -0.31 0.15
N ASP A 7 -8.17 -0.49 -1.05
CA ASP A 7 -8.25 0.50 -2.13
C ASP A 7 -9.70 0.85 -2.52
N ALA A 8 -10.56 -0.16 -2.65
CA ALA A 8 -11.98 0.04 -2.93
C ALA A 8 -12.68 0.79 -1.79
N LYS A 9 -12.38 0.45 -0.52
CA LYS A 9 -12.94 1.11 0.66
C LYS A 9 -12.49 2.57 0.75
N GLY A 10 -11.23 2.86 0.45
CA GLY A 10 -10.67 4.21 0.40
C GLY A 10 -11.35 5.08 -0.65
N ASN A 11 -11.53 4.56 -1.87
CA ASN A 11 -12.25 5.26 -2.95
C ASN A 11 -13.72 5.55 -2.59
N ILE A 12 -14.39 4.60 -1.94
CA ILE A 12 -15.78 4.78 -1.49
C ILE A 12 -15.87 5.86 -0.41
N LYS A 13 -14.95 5.87 0.57
CA LYS A 13 -14.90 6.91 1.61
C LYS A 13 -14.60 8.28 1.03
N GLU A 14 -13.66 8.36 0.08
CA GLU A 14 -13.34 9.61 -0.61
C GLU A 14 -14.57 10.17 -1.34
N THR A 15 -15.19 9.32 -2.18
CA THR A 15 -16.37 9.71 -2.97
C THR A 15 -17.54 10.09 -2.07
N ALA A 16 -17.82 9.32 -1.02
CA ALA A 16 -18.88 9.60 -0.07
C ALA A 16 -18.59 10.90 0.73
N GLY A 17 -17.34 11.15 1.08
CA GLY A 17 -16.91 12.39 1.73
C GLY A 17 -17.16 13.60 0.84
N SER A 18 -16.66 13.58 -0.40
CA SER A 18 -16.84 14.69 -1.34
C SER A 18 -18.31 14.93 -1.73
N VAL A 19 -19.12 13.87 -1.84
CA VAL A 19 -20.56 13.98 -2.16
C VAL A 19 -21.37 14.51 -0.99
N THR A 20 -21.06 14.08 0.24
CA THR A 20 -21.81 14.50 1.44
C THR A 20 -21.26 15.77 2.08
N GLY A 21 -20.12 16.28 1.59
CA GLY A 21 -19.39 17.39 2.20
C GLY A 21 -18.72 17.01 3.53
N ASN A 22 -18.47 15.73 3.77
CA ASN A 22 -17.86 15.22 4.98
C ASN A 22 -16.34 15.10 4.79
N GLU A 23 -15.61 16.09 5.30
CA GLU A 23 -14.14 16.15 5.23
C GLU A 23 -13.44 14.98 5.93
N ASP A 24 -14.01 14.41 7.00
CA ASP A 24 -13.43 13.25 7.68
C ASP A 24 -13.43 12.03 6.75
N LEU A 25 -14.54 11.75 6.07
CA LEU A 25 -14.64 10.63 5.12
C LEU A 25 -13.69 10.83 3.93
N GLU A 26 -13.58 12.06 3.41
CA GLU A 26 -12.66 12.35 2.31
C GLU A 26 -11.19 12.11 2.73
N ARG A 27 -10.83 12.63 3.91
CA ARG A 27 -9.48 12.57 4.43
C ARG A 27 -9.07 11.16 4.82
N GLU A 28 -9.99 10.39 5.37
CA GLU A 28 -9.78 8.99 5.73
C GLU A 28 -9.58 8.13 4.47
N GLY A 29 -10.34 8.38 3.39
CA GLY A 29 -10.14 7.72 2.10
C GLY A 29 -8.76 8.00 1.47
N LYS A 30 -8.32 9.27 1.47
CA LYS A 30 -6.99 9.66 0.99
C LYS A 30 -5.86 9.08 1.83
N ALA A 31 -6.02 9.05 3.16
CA ALA A 31 -5.03 8.51 4.07
C ALA A 31 -4.84 6.99 3.86
N ASP A 32 -5.94 6.26 3.66
CA ASP A 32 -5.93 4.82 3.38
C ASP A 32 -5.15 4.53 2.09
N GLN A 33 -5.42 5.27 1.01
CA GLN A 33 -4.68 5.13 -0.26
C GLN A 33 -3.20 5.50 -0.15
N ALA A 34 -2.87 6.55 0.61
CA ALA A 34 -1.48 6.94 0.83
C ALA A 34 -0.73 5.87 1.64
N GLY A 35 -1.34 5.33 2.69
CA GLY A 35 -0.80 4.24 3.49
C GLY A 35 -0.58 2.98 2.66
N ALA A 36 -1.56 2.62 1.82
CA ALA A 36 -1.45 1.49 0.90
C ALA A 36 -0.27 1.64 -0.06
N LYS A 37 -0.12 2.79 -0.73
CA LYS A 37 1.01 3.06 -1.65
C LYS A 37 2.37 2.99 -0.95
N VAL A 38 2.47 3.53 0.26
CA VAL A 38 3.71 3.47 1.05
C VAL A 38 4.04 2.04 1.44
N LYS A 39 3.03 1.26 1.86
CA LYS A 39 3.21 -0.15 2.22
C LYS A 39 3.62 -0.99 1.02
N ASP A 40 2.99 -0.78 -0.13
CA ASP A 40 3.29 -1.48 -1.39
C ASP A 40 4.73 -1.18 -1.87
N ALA A 41 5.14 0.09 -1.79
CA ALA A 41 6.50 0.50 -2.11
C ALA A 41 7.53 -0.10 -1.13
N ALA A 42 7.20 -0.14 0.16
CA ALA A 42 8.05 -0.72 1.19
C ALA A 42 8.16 -2.24 1.03
N GLU A 43 7.06 -2.95 0.78
CA GLU A 43 7.06 -4.39 0.50
C GLU A 43 7.86 -4.69 -0.77
N THR A 44 7.64 -3.96 -1.86
CA THR A 44 8.40 -4.12 -3.12
C THR A 44 9.90 -3.90 -2.92
N ALA A 45 10.29 -2.88 -2.13
CA ALA A 45 11.70 -2.61 -1.84
C ALA A 45 12.33 -3.70 -0.96
N LYS A 46 11.57 -4.21 0.01
CA LYS A 46 12.01 -5.28 0.92
C LYS A 46 12.17 -6.60 0.19
N ASP A 47 11.23 -6.94 -0.69
CA ASP A 47 11.23 -8.15 -1.52
C ASP A 47 12.42 -8.14 -2.48
N LYS A 48 12.61 -7.05 -3.24
CA LYS A 48 13.78 -6.89 -4.14
C LYS A 48 15.12 -6.96 -3.41
N THR A 49 15.19 -6.42 -2.19
CA THR A 49 16.42 -6.45 -1.39
C THR A 49 16.65 -7.84 -0.80
N GLY A 50 15.60 -8.50 -0.33
CA GLY A 50 15.65 -9.88 0.17
C GLY A 50 16.12 -10.84 -0.92
N ASP A 51 15.49 -10.82 -2.09
CA ASP A 51 15.85 -11.69 -3.22
C ASP A 51 17.27 -11.47 -3.72
N ALA A 52 17.72 -10.21 -3.81
CA ALA A 52 19.08 -9.90 -4.25
C ALA A 52 20.13 -10.37 -3.21
N VAL A 53 19.85 -10.19 -1.91
CA VAL A 53 20.74 -10.61 -0.84
C VAL A 53 20.79 -12.13 -0.71
N ASP A 54 19.65 -12.83 -0.82
CA ASP A 54 19.60 -14.29 -0.78
C ASP A 54 20.35 -14.90 -1.98
N ASN A 55 20.14 -14.39 -3.20
CA ASN A 55 20.88 -14.88 -4.38
C ASN A 55 22.39 -14.68 -4.27
N VAL A 56 22.86 -13.56 -3.69
CA VAL A 56 24.29 -13.32 -3.46
C VAL A 56 24.82 -14.23 -2.36
N LYS A 57 24.06 -14.43 -1.28
CA LYS A 57 24.46 -15.28 -0.15
C LYS A 57 24.55 -16.75 -0.55
N ASP A 58 23.63 -17.23 -1.38
CA ASP A 58 23.61 -18.60 -1.88
C ASP A 58 24.83 -18.88 -2.79
N LYS A 59 25.15 -17.93 -3.69
CA LYS A 59 26.37 -17.99 -4.51
C LYS A 59 27.68 -17.92 -3.72
N PHE A 60 27.70 -17.22 -2.59
CA PHE A 60 28.89 -17.12 -1.73
C PHE A 60 29.04 -18.30 -0.75
N LYS A 61 27.99 -19.08 -0.53
CA LYS A 61 27.99 -20.23 0.38
C LYS A 61 28.25 -21.56 -0.35
N SER A 62 28.25 -21.56 -1.69
CA SER A 62 28.63 -22.69 -2.55
C SER A 62 30.12 -22.71 -2.89
#